data_AF-A0A0C2FCY3-F1
#
_entry.id   AF-A0A0C2FCY3-F1
#
_cell.length_a   1.000
_cell.length_b   1.000
_cell.length_c   1.000
_cell.angle_alpha   90.00
_cell.angle_beta   90.00
_cell.angle_gamma   90.00
#
_symmetry.space_group_name_H-M   'P 1'
#
loop_
_entity.id
_entity.type
_entity.pdbx_description
1 polymer ?
#
loop_
_entity_poly.entity_id
_entity_poly.type
_entity_poly.pdbx_seq_one_letter_code
_entity_poly.pdbx_strand_id
1 'polypeptide(L)'
;LNNHKHTFSFSTALSSRFLLKIVFAALFINLLVPIDDRIYDKIAEVLAERCTLESIEDESLRLAIENIRDGGEIMVEDWMEEQFFCPPGLRLRANDEVGRIYLRKSEVAEVWRMCYATLNERPQCDILNAVDAQYIGIATKANMREVSKYDLLKGARVVFPTPPRSIGRKPMQKQFYGERSYSQALFLTDLYSGYSFARALTDSPDLAIIVRHVMDIFGSFGPPEAYRTFSTDYTAVIADVMMDIERLFKIPIKNMGVGGNLTRDLVRALYRRAETELMATNRWVEALPFAVIEQNQRPS
;
A
#
# COMPACT_ATOMS: atom_id res chain seq x y z
N LEU A 1 22.29 53.63 27.96
CA LEU A 1 21.97 52.32 27.34
C LEU A 1 20.65 51.85 27.96
N ASN A 2 19.53 52.34 27.42
CA ASN A 2 18.58 51.57 26.60
C ASN A 2 18.11 50.30 27.32
N ASN A 3 16.84 50.04 27.61
CA ASN A 3 15.60 50.60 27.09
C ASN A 3 14.47 50.35 28.09
N HIS A 4 13.67 51.38 28.39
CA HIS A 4 12.33 51.21 28.95
C HIS A 4 11.48 50.36 27.99
N LYS A 5 10.84 49.31 28.49
CA LYS A 5 9.64 48.77 27.86
C LYS A 5 8.48 48.95 28.82
N HIS A 6 7.74 50.01 28.55
CA HIS A 6 6.44 50.32 29.11
C HIS A 6 5.48 49.15 28.90
N THR A 7 4.86 48.71 29.98
CA THR A 7 3.69 47.83 29.97
C THR A 7 2.47 48.73 29.70
N PHE A 8 1.80 48.54 28.57
CA PHE A 8 0.56 49.25 28.26
C PHE A 8 -0.62 48.28 28.39
N SER A 9 -1.58 48.60 29.27
CA SER A 9 -2.90 47.98 29.27
C SER A 9 -3.77 48.67 28.23
N PHE A 10 -4.38 47.90 27.33
CA PHE A 10 -5.48 48.40 26.52
C PHE A 10 -6.76 47.70 26.95
N SER A 11 -7.62 48.48 27.62
CA SER A 11 -9.02 48.17 27.86
C SER A 11 -9.83 48.72 26.68
N THR A 12 -10.53 47.85 25.96
CA THR A 12 -11.66 48.24 25.13
C THR A 12 -12.88 47.46 25.60
N ALA A 13 -13.69 48.11 26.44
CA ALA A 13 -15.06 47.73 26.64
C ALA A 13 -15.84 48.09 25.37
N LEU A 14 -16.31 47.08 24.65
CA LEU A 14 -17.30 47.25 23.59
C LEU A 14 -18.51 46.39 23.90
N SER A 15 -19.61 47.12 24.01
CA SER A 15 -21.00 46.78 24.31
C SER A 15 -21.43 45.34 24.06
N SER A 16 -22.04 44.79 25.11
CA SER A 16 -23.01 43.70 25.09
C SER A 16 -23.98 43.72 23.91
N ARG A 17 -24.33 42.50 23.47
CA ARG A 17 -25.36 42.07 22.51
C ARG A 17 -24.91 42.04 21.05
N PHE A 18 -24.39 40.90 20.61
CA PHE A 18 -24.90 40.20 19.43
C PHE A 18 -24.32 38.77 19.39
N LEU A 19 -25.22 37.80 19.57
CA LEU A 19 -25.12 36.38 19.19
C LEU A 19 -23.97 35.56 19.79
N LEU A 20 -24.35 34.66 20.69
CA LEU A 20 -23.78 33.32 20.80
C LEU A 20 -23.61 32.74 19.38
N LYS A 21 -22.41 32.84 18.82
CA LYS A 21 -21.94 31.88 17.82
C LYS A 21 -20.87 31.08 18.52
N ILE A 22 -21.28 29.89 18.95
CA ILE A 22 -20.36 28.82 19.28
C ILE A 22 -19.42 28.72 18.08
N VAL A 23 -18.16 29.12 18.27
CA VAL A 23 -17.11 28.94 17.27
C VAL A 23 -16.80 27.44 17.29
N PHE A 24 -17.61 26.65 16.60
CA PHE A 24 -17.19 25.32 16.20
C PHE A 24 -16.00 25.52 15.26
N ALA A 25 -14.86 24.93 15.62
CA ALA A 25 -13.73 24.86 14.71
C ALA A 25 -14.19 24.04 13.50
N ALA A 26 -14.59 24.71 12.43
CA ALA A 26 -15.01 24.05 11.20
C ALA A 26 -13.85 23.17 10.72
N LEU A 27 -14.13 21.87 10.55
CA LEU A 27 -13.15 20.94 10.00
C LEU A 27 -12.82 21.40 8.58
N PHE A 28 -11.57 21.79 8.34
CA PHE A 28 -11.12 22.14 7.01
C PHE A 28 -10.64 20.89 6.28
N ILE A 29 -11.38 20.44 5.26
CA ILE A 29 -10.98 19.34 4.39
C ILE A 29 -10.06 19.93 3.30
N ASN A 30 -8.78 19.59 3.37
CA ASN A 30 -7.82 20.05 2.37
C ASN A 30 -7.97 19.24 1.08
N LEU A 31 -8.63 19.83 0.08
CA LEU A 31 -8.84 19.25 -1.24
C LEU A 31 -7.58 19.26 -2.13
N LEU A 32 -6.51 19.96 -1.73
CA LEU A 32 -5.25 19.97 -2.48
C LEU A 32 -4.39 18.73 -2.24
N VAL A 33 -4.87 17.78 -1.44
CA VAL A 33 -4.18 16.53 -1.11
C VAL A 33 -5.16 15.36 -1.12
N PRO A 34 -4.66 14.11 -1.21
CA PRO A 34 -5.48 12.92 -1.07
C PRO A 34 -6.27 12.93 0.24
N ILE A 35 -7.55 12.56 0.12
CA ILE A 35 -8.53 12.65 1.20
C ILE A 35 -8.49 11.35 2.00
N ASP A 36 -8.67 11.44 3.32
CA ASP A 36 -8.83 10.26 4.16
C ASP A 36 -10.01 9.40 3.68
N ASP A 37 -9.82 8.10 3.58
CA ASP A 37 -10.77 7.15 2.99
C ASP A 37 -12.19 7.31 3.57
N ARG A 38 -12.30 7.44 4.90
CA ARG A 38 -13.60 7.58 5.57
C ARG A 38 -14.28 8.90 5.19
N ILE A 39 -13.51 9.98 5.09
CA ILE A 39 -14.02 11.30 4.72
C ILE A 39 -14.42 11.32 3.25
N TYR A 40 -13.59 10.71 2.38
CA TYR A 40 -13.85 10.57 0.96
C TYR A 40 -15.18 9.86 0.70
N ASP A 41 -15.38 8.70 1.34
CA ASP A 41 -16.59 7.90 1.15
C ASP A 41 -17.83 8.66 1.63
N LYS A 42 -17.73 9.40 2.74
CA LYS A 42 -18.85 10.22 3.23
C LYS A 42 -19.19 11.38 2.30
N ILE A 43 -18.21 12.07 1.74
CA ILE A 43 -18.45 13.09 0.71
C ILE A 43 -19.14 12.45 -0.50
N ALA A 44 -18.60 11.33 -1.00
CA ALA A 44 -19.11 10.65 -2.18
C ALA A 44 -20.54 10.14 -1.99
N GLU A 45 -20.86 9.52 -0.85
CA GLU A 45 -22.21 9.06 -0.51
C GLU A 45 -23.23 10.20 -0.45
N VAL A 46 -22.85 11.34 0.14
CA VAL A 46 -23.73 12.52 0.24
C VAL A 46 -23.96 13.15 -1.14
N LEU A 47 -22.89 13.34 -1.92
CA LEU A 47 -23.00 13.90 -3.27
C LEU A 47 -23.78 12.97 -4.21
N ALA A 48 -23.74 11.65 -3.97
CA ALA A 48 -24.47 10.66 -4.76
C ALA A 48 -25.90 10.45 -4.25
N GLU A 49 -26.35 11.24 -3.28
CA GLU A 49 -27.67 11.16 -2.65
C GLU A 49 -27.97 9.78 -2.02
N ARG A 50 -26.94 8.97 -1.74
CA ARG A 50 -27.08 7.67 -1.07
C ARG A 50 -27.20 7.80 0.45
N CYS A 51 -26.80 8.95 0.97
CA CYS A 51 -26.75 9.28 2.38
C CYS A 51 -27.16 10.74 2.56
N THR A 52 -28.00 11.06 3.56
CA THR A 52 -28.40 12.45 3.82
C THR A 52 -27.39 13.12 4.75
N LEU A 53 -27.23 14.45 4.64
CA LEU A 53 -26.32 15.20 5.50
C LEU A 53 -26.65 15.02 6.98
N GLU A 54 -27.94 14.99 7.34
CA GLU A 54 -28.42 14.90 8.72
C GLU A 54 -28.04 13.58 9.40
N SER A 55 -27.72 12.54 8.61
CA SER A 55 -27.26 11.26 9.14
C SER A 55 -25.81 11.29 9.64
N ILE A 56 -25.07 12.39 9.40
CA ILE A 56 -23.69 12.55 9.84
C ILE A 56 -23.67 13.12 11.27
N GLU A 57 -23.32 12.25 12.22
CA GLU A 57 -23.25 12.59 13.65
C GLU A 57 -22.21 13.68 13.97
N ASP A 58 -21.09 13.70 13.24
CA ASP A 58 -20.06 14.72 13.41
C ASP A 58 -20.46 16.03 12.74
N GLU A 59 -20.88 16.99 13.56
CA GLU A 59 -21.28 18.34 13.14
C GLU A 59 -20.20 19.07 12.31
N SER A 60 -18.93 18.90 12.66
CA SER A 60 -17.84 19.61 12.00
C SER A 60 -17.57 19.03 10.62
N LEU A 61 -17.63 17.70 10.49
CA LEU A 61 -17.56 17.00 9.22
C LEU A 61 -18.79 17.29 8.35
N ARG A 62 -19.98 17.31 8.94
CA ARG A 62 -21.24 17.60 8.26
C ARG A 62 -21.21 18.97 7.60
N LEU A 63 -20.82 20.01 8.36
CA LEU A 63 -20.69 21.36 7.84
C LEU A 63 -19.62 21.46 6.73
N ALA A 64 -18.52 20.71 6.85
CA ALA A 64 -17.49 20.66 5.82
C ALA A 64 -18.01 20.04 4.51
N ILE A 65 -18.77 18.95 4.59
CA ILE A 65 -19.37 18.28 3.42
C ILE A 65 -20.48 19.14 2.81
N GLU A 66 -21.28 19.81 3.64
CA GLU A 66 -22.30 20.77 3.19
C GLU A 66 -21.67 21.89 2.35
N ASN A 67 -20.58 22.50 2.83
CA ASN A 67 -19.85 23.52 2.07
C ASN A 67 -19.28 22.98 0.74
N ILE A 68 -18.79 21.73 0.72
CA ILE A 68 -18.30 21.10 -0.51
C ILE A 68 -19.44 20.89 -1.52
N ARG A 69 -20.58 20.37 -1.05
CA ARG A 69 -21.76 20.14 -1.89
C ARG A 69 -22.29 21.45 -2.47
N ASP A 70 -22.47 22.45 -1.62
CA ASP A 70 -23.05 23.73 -2.00
C ASP A 70 -22.08 24.57 -2.85
N GLY A 71 -20.77 24.35 -2.70
CA GLY A 71 -19.74 24.97 -3.54
C GLY A 71 -19.72 24.46 -4.98
N GLY A 72 -20.19 23.23 -5.23
CA GLY A 72 -20.30 22.67 -6.58
C GLY A 72 -18.96 22.41 -7.30
N GLU A 73 -17.83 22.58 -6.62
CA GLU A 73 -16.48 22.38 -7.16
C GLU A 73 -16.11 20.90 -7.33
N ILE A 74 -16.87 20.01 -6.68
CA ILE A 74 -16.68 18.56 -6.74
C ILE A 74 -17.95 17.91 -7.25
N MET A 75 -17.79 17.03 -8.22
CA MET A 75 -18.84 16.14 -8.70
C MET A 75 -18.53 14.69 -8.31
N VAL A 76 -19.57 13.88 -8.22
CA VAL A 76 -19.45 12.44 -7.99
C VAL A 76 -19.90 11.67 -9.24
N GLU A 77 -19.17 10.63 -9.57
CA GLU A 77 -19.51 9.68 -10.62
C GLU A 77 -19.56 8.26 -10.03
N ASP A 78 -20.46 7.42 -10.53
CA ASP A 78 -20.50 6.01 -10.18
C ASP A 78 -19.81 5.19 -11.28
N TRP A 79 -18.63 4.65 -10.98
CA TRP A 79 -17.85 3.88 -11.93
C TRP A 79 -18.14 2.38 -11.78
N MET A 80 -18.64 1.77 -12.86
CA MET A 80 -18.94 0.34 -12.89
C MET A 80 -17.69 -0.54 -13.07
N GLU A 81 -16.62 0.02 -13.61
CA GLU A 81 -15.36 -0.67 -13.90
C GLU A 81 -14.15 0.12 -13.40
N GLU A 82 -13.00 -0.55 -13.29
CA GLU A 82 -11.73 0.10 -13.00
C GLU A 82 -11.38 1.10 -14.11
N GLN A 83 -11.13 2.35 -13.74
CA GLN A 83 -10.73 3.40 -14.67
C GLN A 83 -9.63 4.22 -14.02
N PHE A 84 -8.69 4.72 -14.82
CA PHE A 84 -7.58 5.56 -14.34
C PHE A 84 -6.89 4.94 -13.10
N PHE A 85 -6.61 3.64 -13.15
CA PHE A 85 -5.96 2.88 -12.06
C PHE A 85 -6.68 2.93 -10.70
N CYS A 86 -7.95 3.34 -10.67
CA CYS A 86 -8.77 3.42 -9.48
C CYS A 86 -9.87 2.34 -9.56
N PRO A 87 -10.16 1.63 -8.46
CA PRO A 87 -11.20 0.62 -8.46
C PRO A 87 -12.60 1.20 -8.74
N PRO A 88 -13.57 0.37 -9.16
CA PRO A 88 -14.95 0.79 -9.37
C PRO A 88 -15.60 1.32 -8.07
N GLY A 89 -16.68 2.07 -8.22
CA GLY A 89 -17.46 2.68 -7.14
C GLY A 89 -17.60 4.19 -7.30
N LEU A 90 -18.03 4.86 -6.23
CA LEU A 90 -18.22 6.31 -6.21
C LEU A 90 -16.88 7.04 -6.26
N ARG A 91 -16.78 8.00 -7.17
CA ARG A 91 -15.56 8.73 -7.50
C ARG A 91 -15.78 10.21 -7.51
N LEU A 92 -14.95 10.91 -6.75
CA LEU A 92 -14.92 12.36 -6.67
C LEU A 92 -14.02 12.92 -7.77
N ARG A 93 -14.55 13.87 -8.54
CA ARG A 93 -13.82 14.61 -9.56
C ARG A 93 -13.99 16.10 -9.36
N ALA A 94 -12.98 16.88 -9.72
CA ALA A 94 -13.14 18.32 -9.85
C ALA A 94 -14.19 18.61 -10.93
N ASN A 95 -15.08 19.52 -10.63
CA ASN A 95 -16.05 20.04 -11.58
C ASN A 95 -15.41 21.17 -12.40
N ASP A 96 -14.31 20.83 -13.07
CA ASP A 96 -13.58 21.68 -14.01
C ASP A 96 -13.50 21.00 -15.39
N GLU A 97 -13.04 21.72 -16.42
CA GLU A 97 -12.94 21.18 -17.78
C GLU A 97 -11.99 19.97 -17.90
N VAL A 98 -11.07 19.82 -16.94
CA VAL A 98 -10.09 18.73 -16.90
C VAL A 98 -10.69 17.49 -16.23
N GLY A 99 -11.56 17.68 -15.24
CA GLY A 99 -12.19 16.62 -14.48
C GLY A 99 -11.18 15.82 -13.65
N ARG A 100 -10.21 16.47 -13.02
CA ARG A 100 -9.15 15.75 -12.29
C ARG A 100 -9.71 14.95 -11.12
N ILE A 101 -9.09 13.80 -10.85
CA ILE A 101 -9.61 12.82 -9.91
C ILE A 101 -9.07 13.09 -8.50
N TYR A 102 -9.98 13.16 -7.52
CA TYR A 102 -9.61 13.08 -6.11
C TYR A 102 -9.42 11.62 -5.72
N LEU A 103 -8.35 11.34 -4.98
CA LEU A 103 -8.01 10.00 -4.52
C LEU A 103 -8.21 9.85 -3.02
N ARG A 104 -8.55 8.62 -2.61
CA ARG A 104 -8.38 8.18 -1.22
C ARG A 104 -6.90 8.09 -0.89
N LYS A 105 -6.53 8.31 0.36
CA LYS A 105 -5.14 8.16 0.82
C LYS A 105 -4.59 6.76 0.58
N SER A 106 -5.41 5.72 0.77
CA SER A 106 -5.00 4.33 0.51
C SER A 106 -4.69 4.04 -0.97
N GLU A 107 -5.26 4.80 -1.90
CA GLU A 107 -5.13 4.58 -3.35
C GLU A 107 -3.88 5.25 -3.94
N VAL A 108 -3.32 6.25 -3.24
CA VAL A 108 -2.20 7.07 -3.74
C VAL A 108 -1.00 6.21 -4.14
N ALA A 109 -0.62 5.25 -3.30
CA ALA A 109 0.52 4.39 -3.55
C ALA A 109 0.31 3.52 -4.80
N GLU A 110 -0.91 3.03 -5.00
CA GLU A 110 -1.25 2.16 -6.12
C GLU A 110 -1.33 2.94 -7.44
N VAL A 111 -1.95 4.12 -7.44
CA VAL A 111 -1.99 5.02 -8.61
C VAL A 111 -0.57 5.40 -9.02
N TRP A 112 0.28 5.79 -8.07
CA TRP A 112 1.68 6.08 -8.35
C TRP A 112 2.41 4.88 -8.95
N ARG A 113 2.21 3.69 -8.39
CA ARG A 113 2.80 2.45 -8.88
C ARG A 113 2.37 2.17 -10.32
N MET A 114 1.10 2.37 -10.66
CA MET A 114 0.56 2.11 -11.99
C MET A 114 1.00 3.16 -13.02
N CYS A 115 1.06 4.43 -12.64
CA CYS A 115 1.64 5.49 -13.46
C CYS A 115 3.10 5.20 -13.79
N TYR A 116 3.91 4.82 -12.80
CA TYR A 116 5.30 4.43 -13.03
C TYR A 116 5.45 3.19 -13.89
N ALA A 117 4.61 2.17 -13.70
CA ALA A 117 4.66 0.96 -14.52
C ALA A 117 4.31 1.22 -15.99
N THR A 118 3.45 2.20 -16.26
CA THR A 118 2.96 2.52 -17.62
C THR A 118 3.86 3.54 -18.32
N LEU A 119 4.49 4.44 -17.57
CA LEU A 119 5.29 5.56 -18.09
C LEU A 119 6.78 5.40 -17.79
N ASN A 120 7.25 4.20 -17.43
CA ASN A 120 8.62 3.93 -16.98
C ASN A 120 9.73 4.35 -17.95
N GLU A 121 9.44 4.40 -19.26
CA GLU A 121 10.36 4.83 -20.31
C GLU A 121 10.47 6.35 -20.44
N ARG A 122 9.56 7.11 -19.80
CA ARG A 122 9.53 8.58 -19.85
C ARG A 122 10.42 9.17 -18.75
N PRO A 123 10.98 10.37 -18.96
CA PRO A 123 11.71 11.06 -17.91
C PRO A 123 10.76 11.41 -16.75
N GLN A 124 11.32 11.48 -15.54
CA GLN A 124 10.56 11.66 -14.30
C GLN A 124 9.64 12.90 -14.33
N CYS A 125 10.08 13.99 -14.97
CA CYS A 125 9.29 15.20 -15.15
C CYS A 125 7.99 14.95 -15.93
N ASP A 126 8.03 14.10 -16.95
CA ASP A 126 6.88 13.82 -17.81
C ASP A 126 5.89 12.89 -17.10
N ILE A 127 6.37 11.97 -16.27
CA ILE A 127 5.54 11.13 -15.41
C ILE A 127 4.82 12.02 -14.39
N LEU A 128 5.53 12.95 -13.75
CA LEU A 128 4.94 13.90 -12.80
C LEU A 128 3.87 14.77 -13.45
N ASN A 129 4.13 15.29 -14.66
CA ASN A 129 3.18 16.09 -15.41
C ASN A 129 1.94 15.28 -15.81
N ALA A 130 2.11 14.02 -16.25
CA ALA A 130 0.99 13.14 -16.59
C ALA A 130 0.12 12.81 -15.37
N VAL A 131 0.75 12.67 -14.20
CA VAL A 131 0.07 12.41 -12.94
C VAL A 131 -0.70 13.64 -12.45
N ASP A 132 -0.09 14.82 -12.50
CA ASP A 132 -0.72 16.09 -12.07
C ASP A 132 -1.87 16.52 -13.01
N ALA A 133 -1.78 16.14 -14.29
CA ALA A 133 -2.85 16.34 -15.27
C ALA A 133 -4.09 15.48 -14.98
N GLN A 134 -3.93 14.33 -14.31
CA GLN A 134 -5.02 13.36 -14.12
C GLN A 134 -5.59 13.36 -12.69
N TYR A 135 -4.75 13.62 -11.68
CA TYR A 135 -5.10 13.47 -10.27
C TYR A 135 -4.74 14.70 -9.46
N ILE A 136 -5.50 14.94 -8.39
CA ILE A 136 -5.30 16.10 -7.53
C ILE A 136 -4.38 15.75 -6.36
N GLY A 137 -3.36 16.59 -6.13
CA GLY A 137 -2.61 16.60 -4.88
C GLY A 137 -1.62 15.46 -4.68
N ILE A 138 -1.39 14.61 -5.68
CA ILE A 138 -0.44 13.50 -5.58
C ILE A 138 0.95 13.80 -6.12
N ALA A 139 1.13 14.77 -7.01
CA ALA A 139 2.43 15.21 -7.55
C ALA A 139 3.18 16.16 -6.58
N THR A 140 3.24 15.82 -5.29
CA THR A 140 3.89 16.67 -4.28
C THR A 140 5.37 16.32 -4.07
N LYS A 141 6.17 17.28 -3.57
CA LYS A 141 7.58 17.06 -3.18
C LYS A 141 7.78 15.93 -2.16
N ALA A 142 6.78 15.65 -1.32
CA ALA A 142 6.81 14.54 -0.35
C ALA A 142 6.69 13.19 -1.06
N ASN A 143 5.75 13.07 -2.01
CA ASN A 143 5.56 11.85 -2.81
C ASN A 143 6.72 11.62 -3.78
N MET A 144 7.35 12.70 -4.29
CA MET A 144 8.60 12.60 -5.06
C MET A 144 9.74 11.91 -4.29
N ARG A 145 9.82 12.06 -2.95
CA ARG A 145 10.83 11.34 -2.16
C ARG A 145 10.54 9.85 -2.04
N GLU A 146 9.27 9.45 -1.95
CA GLU A 146 8.89 8.04 -1.99
C GLU A 146 9.21 7.43 -3.35
N VAL A 147 8.90 8.16 -4.42
CA VAL A 147 9.29 7.84 -5.79
C VAL A 147 10.81 7.72 -5.93
N SER A 148 11.60 8.64 -5.37
CA SER A 148 13.05 8.53 -5.37
C SER A 148 13.56 7.30 -4.61
N LYS A 149 12.80 6.72 -3.66
CA LYS A 149 13.12 5.40 -3.10
C LYS A 149 12.93 4.29 -4.12
N TYR A 150 11.96 4.40 -5.04
CA TYR A 150 11.79 3.48 -6.16
C TYR A 150 12.82 3.73 -7.30
N ASP A 151 13.31 4.95 -7.49
CA ASP A 151 14.41 5.25 -8.42
C ASP A 151 15.80 4.93 -7.86
N LEU A 152 16.02 5.03 -6.54
CA LEU A 152 17.22 4.52 -5.84
C LEU A 152 17.41 3.03 -6.11
N LEU A 153 16.31 2.33 -6.39
CA LEU A 153 16.26 0.93 -6.78
C LEU A 153 16.48 0.76 -8.30
N LYS A 154 16.03 1.70 -9.15
CA LYS A 154 16.33 1.76 -10.59
C LYS A 154 17.71 2.33 -10.96
N GLY A 155 18.62 2.52 -10.01
CA GLY A 155 20.04 2.52 -10.36
C GLY A 155 20.35 1.24 -11.15
N ALA A 156 21.34 1.26 -12.04
CA ALA A 156 21.67 0.19 -13.01
C ALA A 156 21.94 -1.23 -12.43
N ARG A 157 21.56 -1.51 -11.18
CA ARG A 157 21.88 -2.72 -10.42
C ARG A 157 20.70 -3.46 -9.80
N VAL A 158 19.47 -2.95 -9.69
CA VAL A 158 18.37 -3.76 -9.09
C VAL A 158 16.99 -3.49 -9.74
N VAL A 159 16.63 -4.27 -10.76
CA VAL A 159 15.28 -4.23 -11.35
C VAL A 159 14.34 -5.10 -10.51
N PHE A 160 13.35 -4.49 -9.87
CA PHE A 160 12.34 -5.22 -9.10
C PHE A 160 11.20 -5.69 -10.01
N PRO A 161 10.71 -6.94 -9.89
CA PRO A 161 9.54 -7.38 -10.62
C PRO A 161 8.30 -6.60 -10.14
N THR A 162 7.44 -6.22 -11.07
CA THR A 162 6.17 -5.53 -10.78
C THR A 162 5.27 -6.42 -9.91
N PRO A 163 4.58 -5.88 -8.88
CA PRO A 163 3.60 -6.65 -8.12
C PRO A 163 2.49 -7.19 -9.02
N PRO A 164 2.00 -8.42 -8.82
CA PRO A 164 1.01 -9.01 -9.70
C PRO A 164 -0.38 -8.35 -9.59
N ARG A 165 -0.96 -8.06 -10.75
CA ARG A 165 -2.29 -7.44 -10.98
C ARG A 165 -3.52 -8.36 -10.73
N SER A 166 -3.47 -9.34 -9.81
CA SER A 166 -4.68 -10.15 -9.50
C SER A 166 -4.50 -11.08 -8.29
N ILE A 167 -5.49 -11.04 -7.39
CA ILE A 167 -5.69 -12.02 -6.31
C ILE A 167 -6.39 -13.25 -6.93
N GLY A 168 -5.65 -14.34 -7.08
CA GLY A 168 -6.22 -15.65 -7.36
C GLY A 168 -6.95 -16.20 -6.13
N ARG A 169 -8.19 -16.66 -6.33
CA ARG A 169 -9.08 -17.20 -5.29
C ARG A 169 -8.43 -18.38 -4.52
N LYS A 170 -8.46 -18.23 -3.19
CA LYS A 170 -8.17 -19.16 -2.07
C LYS A 170 -6.70 -19.26 -1.62
N PRO A 171 -6.40 -19.12 -0.31
CA PRO A 171 -5.13 -19.56 0.28
C PRO A 171 -4.91 -21.06 0.05
N MET A 172 -3.67 -21.54 0.19
CA MET A 172 -3.28 -22.90 -0.23
C MET A 172 -4.26 -23.97 0.26
N GLN A 173 -4.66 -24.89 -0.63
CA GLN A 173 -5.64 -25.93 -0.25
C GLN A 173 -5.06 -26.81 0.86
N LYS A 174 -5.82 -27.01 1.94
CA LYS A 174 -5.35 -27.76 3.11
C LYS A 174 -5.00 -29.21 2.73
N GLN A 175 -3.79 -29.64 3.10
CA GLN A 175 -3.26 -30.98 2.80
C GLN A 175 -2.83 -31.70 4.09
N PHE A 176 -3.07 -33.00 4.18
CA PHE A 176 -2.73 -33.82 5.36
C PHE A 176 -1.62 -34.82 5.06
N TYR A 177 -0.66 -34.92 5.97
CA TYR A 177 0.33 -36.00 6.01
C TYR A 177 0.39 -36.57 7.42
N GLY A 178 -0.16 -37.77 7.59
CA GLY A 178 -0.38 -38.34 8.92
C GLY A 178 -1.21 -37.38 9.77
N GLU A 179 -0.68 -36.98 10.92
CA GLU A 179 -1.35 -36.06 11.86
C GLU A 179 -1.13 -34.58 11.53
N ARG A 180 -0.24 -34.24 10.58
CA ARG A 180 0.11 -32.85 10.27
C ARG A 180 -0.74 -32.33 9.11
N SER A 181 -1.33 -31.17 9.30
CA SER A 181 -2.02 -30.44 8.23
C SER A 181 -1.23 -29.21 7.79
N TYR A 182 -1.06 -29.07 6.47
CA TYR A 182 -0.39 -27.97 5.80
C TYR A 182 -1.41 -27.12 5.07
N SER A 183 -1.37 -25.81 5.30
CA SER A 183 -2.25 -24.83 4.62
C SER A 183 -1.52 -23.53 4.26
N GLN A 184 -0.23 -23.45 4.55
CA GLN A 184 0.57 -22.24 4.34
C GLN A 184 1.92 -22.61 3.74
N ALA A 185 2.56 -21.65 3.07
CA ALA A 185 3.94 -21.79 2.62
C ALA A 185 4.69 -20.47 2.83
N LEU A 186 5.93 -20.59 3.29
CA LEU A 186 6.89 -19.50 3.35
C LEU A 186 7.59 -19.41 2.00
N PHE A 187 7.66 -18.21 1.43
CA PHE A 187 8.43 -17.91 0.23
C PHE A 187 9.41 -16.78 0.53
N LEU A 188 10.65 -16.94 0.10
CA LEU A 188 11.70 -15.92 0.21
C LEU A 188 12.37 -15.81 -1.15
N THR A 189 12.29 -14.63 -1.76
CA THR A 189 12.81 -14.41 -3.11
C THR A 189 13.86 -13.33 -3.07
N ASP A 190 15.05 -13.63 -3.57
CA ASP A 190 16.03 -12.62 -3.90
C ASP A 190 15.53 -11.81 -5.10
N LEU A 191 15.43 -10.51 -4.89
CA LEU A 191 14.87 -9.57 -5.86
C LEU A 191 15.86 -9.26 -6.99
N TYR A 192 17.15 -9.47 -6.76
CA TYR A 192 18.17 -9.26 -7.77
C TYR A 192 18.23 -10.44 -8.75
N SER A 193 18.44 -11.66 -8.25
CA SER A 193 18.58 -12.86 -9.10
C SER A 193 17.25 -13.50 -9.47
N GLY A 194 16.14 -13.15 -8.80
CA GLY A 194 14.88 -13.89 -8.88
C GLY A 194 14.92 -15.26 -8.18
N TYR A 195 16.05 -15.63 -7.58
CA TYR A 195 16.22 -16.91 -6.91
C TYR A 195 15.29 -17.00 -5.70
N SER A 196 14.51 -18.06 -5.65
CA SER A 196 13.46 -18.25 -4.65
C SER A 196 13.72 -19.46 -3.78
N PHE A 197 13.43 -19.33 -2.50
CA PHE A 197 13.32 -20.39 -1.52
C PHE A 197 11.86 -20.54 -1.14
N ALA A 198 11.42 -21.76 -0.89
CA ALA A 198 10.09 -21.99 -0.35
C ALA A 198 10.05 -23.15 0.63
N ARG A 199 9.11 -23.09 1.58
CA ARG A 199 8.87 -24.14 2.56
C ARG A 199 7.41 -24.25 2.91
N ALA A 200 6.90 -25.47 2.92
CA ALA A 200 5.54 -25.75 3.40
C ALA A 200 5.46 -25.57 4.93
N LEU A 201 4.38 -24.95 5.38
CA LEU A 201 4.06 -24.64 6.77
C LEU A 201 2.74 -25.28 7.17
N THR A 202 2.65 -25.70 8.43
CA THR A 202 1.43 -26.26 9.02
C THR A 202 0.38 -25.19 9.29
N ASP A 203 -0.87 -25.57 9.60
CA ASP A 203 -1.95 -24.65 9.96
C ASP A 203 -1.62 -23.73 11.15
N SER A 204 -0.82 -24.26 12.09
CA SER A 204 -0.21 -23.53 13.20
C SER A 204 1.30 -23.78 13.15
N PRO A 205 2.05 -23.00 12.37
CA PRO A 205 3.49 -23.18 12.32
C PRO A 205 4.10 -22.71 13.64
N ASP A 206 4.93 -23.54 14.25
CA ASP A 206 5.83 -23.07 15.29
C ASP A 206 6.72 -21.98 14.68
N LEU A 207 6.69 -20.78 15.26
CA LEU A 207 7.48 -19.63 14.80
C LEU A 207 8.97 -19.96 14.74
N ALA A 208 9.44 -20.89 15.59
CA ALA A 208 10.82 -21.40 15.54
C ALA A 208 11.18 -22.03 14.19
N ILE A 209 10.22 -22.60 13.47
CA ILE A 209 10.46 -23.18 12.14
C ILE A 209 10.74 -22.07 11.12
N ILE A 210 10.00 -20.96 11.19
CA ILE A 210 10.21 -19.79 10.31
C ILE A 210 11.56 -19.18 10.61
N VAL A 211 11.85 -18.90 11.89
CA VAL A 211 13.12 -18.36 12.37
C VAL A 211 14.29 -19.21 11.89
N ARG A 212 14.25 -20.52 12.17
CA ARG A 212 15.30 -21.46 11.75
C ARG A 212 15.51 -21.43 10.25
N HIS A 213 14.44 -21.47 9.46
CA HIS A 213 14.58 -21.55 8.01
C HIS A 213 15.18 -20.27 7.42
N VAL A 214 14.76 -19.10 7.90
CA VAL A 214 15.31 -17.81 7.46
C VAL A 214 16.77 -17.68 7.89
N MET A 215 17.11 -18.06 9.12
CA MET A 215 18.49 -18.09 9.62
C MET A 215 19.38 -19.07 8.81
N ASP A 216 18.89 -20.26 8.48
CA ASP A 216 19.64 -21.25 7.69
C ASP A 216 19.97 -20.71 6.28
N ILE A 217 19.02 -20.02 5.65
CA ILE A 217 19.21 -19.39 4.32
C ILE A 217 20.30 -18.32 4.42
N PHE A 218 20.14 -17.32 5.27
CA PHE A 218 21.08 -16.20 5.33
C PHE A 218 22.41 -16.58 5.99
N GLY A 219 22.43 -17.62 6.82
CA GLY A 219 23.65 -18.28 7.28
C GLY A 219 24.48 -18.87 6.15
N SER A 220 23.83 -19.37 5.10
CA SER A 220 24.48 -20.03 3.95
C SER A 220 24.81 -19.06 2.80
N PHE A 221 23.92 -18.12 2.50
CA PHE A 221 24.02 -17.20 1.37
C PHE A 221 24.55 -15.80 1.74
N GLY A 222 24.65 -15.52 3.05
CA GLY A 222 24.96 -14.20 3.57
C GLY A 222 23.69 -13.36 3.80
N PRO A 223 23.78 -12.32 4.63
CA PRO A 223 22.64 -11.48 5.02
C PRO A 223 22.22 -10.52 3.89
N PRO A 224 20.93 -10.14 3.82
CA PRO A 224 20.45 -9.19 2.83
C PRO A 224 20.76 -7.74 3.23
N GLU A 225 20.90 -6.83 2.27
CA GLU A 225 21.00 -5.38 2.56
C GLU A 225 19.66 -4.78 3.03
N ALA A 226 18.56 -5.32 2.53
CA ALA A 226 17.21 -4.87 2.81
C ALA A 226 16.19 -6.00 2.63
N TYR A 227 15.06 -5.90 3.33
CA TYR A 227 13.95 -6.86 3.18
C TYR A 227 12.59 -6.16 3.11
N ARG A 228 11.61 -6.88 2.55
CA ARG A 228 10.19 -6.53 2.58
C ARG A 228 9.37 -7.75 2.95
N THR A 229 8.28 -7.54 3.65
CA THR A 229 7.38 -8.63 4.06
C THR A 229 6.00 -8.38 3.49
N PHE A 230 5.41 -9.36 2.81
CA PHE A 230 4.02 -9.24 2.32
C PHE A 230 3.00 -9.57 3.42
N SER A 231 3.31 -10.52 4.31
CA SER A 231 2.40 -10.95 5.37
C SER A 231 2.43 -10.00 6.58
N THR A 232 1.28 -9.43 6.91
CA THR A 232 1.07 -8.63 8.12
C THR A 232 1.24 -9.48 9.39
N ASP A 233 0.75 -10.72 9.36
CA ASP A 233 0.66 -11.60 10.54
C ASP A 233 2.04 -12.05 11.04
N TYR A 234 3.00 -12.20 10.13
CA TYR A 234 4.37 -12.60 10.45
C TYR A 234 5.37 -11.44 10.41
N THR A 235 4.92 -10.19 10.23
CA THR A 235 5.82 -9.03 10.09
C THR A 235 6.72 -8.83 11.31
N ALA A 236 6.17 -8.93 12.52
CA ALA A 236 6.95 -8.76 13.76
C ALA A 236 8.03 -9.84 13.91
N VAL A 237 7.66 -11.11 13.70
CA VAL A 237 8.58 -12.25 13.80
C VAL A 237 9.72 -12.15 12.80
N ILE A 238 9.41 -11.80 11.54
CA ILE A 238 10.45 -11.61 10.52
C ILE A 238 11.36 -10.42 10.86
N ALA A 239 10.82 -9.35 11.43
CA ALA A 239 11.63 -8.21 11.86
C ALA A 239 12.61 -8.59 12.97
N ASP A 240 12.18 -9.39 13.95
CA ASP A 240 13.05 -9.90 15.01
C ASP A 240 14.16 -10.79 14.46
N VAL A 241 13.84 -11.70 13.54
CA VAL A 241 14.83 -12.55 12.87
C VAL A 241 15.85 -11.72 12.09
N MET A 242 15.40 -10.70 11.36
CA MET A 242 16.30 -9.82 10.62
C MET A 242 17.20 -9.01 11.55
N MET A 243 16.72 -8.59 12.72
CA MET A 243 17.55 -7.95 13.75
C MET A 243 18.61 -8.91 14.31
N ASP A 244 18.26 -10.19 14.50
CA ASP A 244 19.23 -11.19 14.95
C ASP A 244 20.30 -11.48 13.89
N ILE A 245 19.92 -11.51 12.60
CA ILE A 245 20.86 -11.60 11.47
C ILE A 245 21.75 -10.35 11.43
N GLU A 246 21.17 -9.15 11.61
CA GLU A 246 21.90 -7.87 11.68
C GLU A 246 23.03 -7.94 12.72
N ARG A 247 22.70 -8.43 13.92
CA ARG A 247 23.65 -8.60 15.03
C ARG A 247 24.71 -9.66 14.74
N LEU A 248 24.30 -10.79 14.15
CA LEU A 248 25.20 -11.90 13.84
C LEU A 248 26.25 -11.50 12.80
N PHE A 249 25.83 -10.81 11.75
CA PHE A 249 26.70 -10.42 10.64
C PHE A 249 27.32 -9.03 10.78
N LYS A 250 26.88 -8.24 11.76
CA LYS A 250 27.35 -6.86 12.01
C LYS A 250 27.19 -5.95 10.79
N ILE A 251 26.13 -6.15 10.03
CA ILE A 251 25.76 -5.29 8.89
C ILE A 251 24.38 -4.72 9.13
N PRO A 252 24.09 -3.46 8.78
CA PRO A 252 22.74 -2.90 8.93
C PRO A 252 21.80 -3.49 7.87
N ILE A 253 20.59 -3.91 8.27
CA ILE A 253 19.58 -4.46 7.37
C ILE A 253 18.35 -3.55 7.36
N LYS A 254 18.02 -2.99 6.19
CA LYS A 254 16.90 -2.04 6.08
C LYS A 254 15.56 -2.77 5.95
N ASN A 255 14.62 -2.48 6.85
CA ASN A 255 13.21 -2.83 6.66
C ASN A 255 12.57 -1.82 5.70
N MET A 256 12.14 -2.31 4.54
CA MET A 256 11.54 -1.50 3.47
C MET A 256 10.00 -1.54 3.47
N GLY A 257 9.39 -2.11 4.50
CA GLY A 257 7.94 -2.20 4.68
C GLY A 257 7.29 -3.34 3.91
N VAL A 258 6.05 -3.11 3.48
CA VAL A 258 5.24 -4.15 2.83
C VAL A 258 5.70 -4.38 1.39
N GLY A 259 5.99 -5.64 1.04
CA GLY A 259 6.40 -6.05 -0.30
C GLY A 259 5.22 -6.52 -1.15
N GLY A 260 5.33 -6.46 -2.48
CA GLY A 260 4.35 -7.09 -3.37
C GLY A 260 4.45 -8.62 -3.31
N ASN A 261 3.34 -9.34 -3.54
CA ASN A 261 3.36 -10.81 -3.57
C ASN A 261 4.01 -11.33 -4.86
N LEU A 262 5.31 -11.59 -4.86
CA LEU A 262 6.05 -12.10 -6.03
C LEU A 262 5.83 -13.59 -6.32
N THR A 263 5.05 -14.28 -5.48
CA THR A 263 4.94 -15.75 -5.52
C THR A 263 3.86 -16.25 -6.47
N ARG A 264 3.11 -15.37 -7.14
CA ARG A 264 1.96 -15.76 -7.97
C ARG A 264 2.32 -16.79 -9.04
N ASP A 265 3.38 -16.52 -9.80
CA ASP A 265 3.74 -17.37 -10.93
C ASP A 265 4.34 -18.70 -10.45
N LEU A 266 5.03 -18.68 -9.29
CA LEU A 266 5.47 -19.87 -8.58
C LEU A 266 4.30 -20.71 -8.06
N VAL A 267 3.28 -20.09 -7.46
CA VAL A 267 2.05 -20.76 -6.98
C VAL A 267 1.26 -21.37 -8.14
N ARG A 268 1.18 -20.68 -9.29
CA ARG A 268 0.57 -21.23 -10.52
C ARG A 268 1.34 -22.43 -11.04
N ALA A 269 2.67 -22.36 -11.09
CA ALA A 269 3.51 -23.47 -11.53
C ALA A 269 3.34 -24.69 -10.60
N LEU A 270 3.28 -24.44 -9.29
CA LEU A 270 3.05 -25.45 -8.27
C LEU A 270 1.72 -26.18 -8.44
N TYR A 271 0.60 -25.47 -8.61
CA TYR A 271 -0.69 -26.12 -8.81
C TYR A 271 -0.78 -26.86 -10.14
N ARG A 272 -0.22 -26.28 -11.20
CA ARG A 272 -0.12 -26.96 -12.51
C ARG A 272 0.59 -28.29 -12.36
N ARG A 273 1.73 -28.33 -11.67
CA ARG A 273 2.47 -29.59 -11.43
C ARG A 273 1.73 -30.58 -10.58
N ALA A 274 1.11 -30.14 -9.49
CA ALA A 274 0.29 -31.01 -8.66
C ALA A 274 -0.80 -31.70 -9.50
N GLU A 275 -1.42 -30.96 -10.41
CA GLU A 275 -2.43 -31.49 -11.33
C GLU A 275 -1.85 -32.40 -12.42
N THR A 276 -0.78 -31.97 -13.12
CA THR A 276 -0.27 -32.68 -14.32
C THR A 276 0.66 -33.84 -14.01
N GLU A 277 1.53 -33.69 -13.00
CA GLU A 277 2.59 -34.67 -12.69
C GLU A 277 2.19 -35.60 -11.53
N LEU A 278 1.49 -35.07 -10.52
CA LEU A 278 1.06 -35.86 -9.35
C LEU A 278 -0.38 -36.37 -9.45
N MET A 279 -1.06 -36.04 -10.56
CA MET A 279 -2.46 -36.38 -10.85
C MET A 279 -3.44 -35.98 -9.74
N ALA A 280 -3.10 -34.96 -8.94
CA ALA A 280 -3.94 -34.51 -7.84
C ALA A 280 -3.63 -33.06 -7.42
N THR A 281 -4.61 -32.19 -7.54
CA THR A 281 -4.52 -30.75 -7.20
C THR A 281 -4.23 -30.47 -5.73
N ASN A 282 -4.50 -31.44 -4.85
CA ASN A 282 -4.28 -31.36 -3.41
C ASN A 282 -2.89 -31.83 -2.96
N ARG A 283 -1.97 -32.19 -3.89
CA ARG A 283 -0.60 -32.66 -3.59
C ARG A 283 0.46 -31.56 -3.72
N TRP A 284 0.11 -30.34 -3.34
CA TRP A 284 0.96 -29.18 -3.56
C TRP A 284 2.24 -29.17 -2.70
N VAL A 285 2.23 -29.78 -1.52
CA VAL A 285 3.41 -29.86 -0.64
C VAL A 285 4.53 -30.65 -1.31
N GLU A 286 4.20 -31.73 -2.02
CA GLU A 286 5.14 -32.52 -2.82
C GLU A 286 5.60 -31.79 -4.08
N ALA A 287 4.71 -31.02 -4.70
CA ALA A 287 5.03 -30.25 -5.91
C ALA A 287 5.94 -29.03 -5.62
N LEU A 288 5.96 -28.55 -4.37
CA LEU A 288 6.64 -27.30 -4.00
C LEU A 288 8.15 -27.27 -4.31
N PRO A 289 8.97 -28.28 -3.93
CA PRO A 289 10.39 -28.25 -4.24
C PRO A 289 10.67 -28.21 -5.74
N PHE A 290 9.89 -28.96 -6.54
CA PHE A 290 10.03 -28.98 -7.99
C PHE A 290 9.71 -27.63 -8.61
N ALA A 291 8.59 -27.01 -8.20
CA ALA A 291 8.18 -25.69 -8.69
C ALA A 291 9.24 -24.62 -8.41
N VAL A 292 9.90 -24.68 -7.24
CA VAL A 292 11.01 -23.78 -6.89
C VAL A 292 12.24 -24.03 -7.75
N ILE A 293 12.64 -25.30 -7.94
CA ILE A 293 13.80 -25.65 -8.78
C ILE A 293 13.61 -25.14 -10.21
N GLU A 294 12.42 -25.35 -10.78
CA GLU A 294 12.13 -24.88 -12.14
C GLU A 294 12.17 -23.35 -12.22
N GLN A 295 11.57 -22.65 -11.24
CA GLN A 295 11.60 -21.20 -11.18
C GLN A 295 13.06 -20.68 -11.14
N ASN A 296 13.92 -21.34 -10.37
CA ASN A 296 15.33 -20.96 -10.24
C ASN A 296 16.19 -21.36 -11.45
N GLN A 297 15.68 -22.23 -12.33
CA GLN A 297 16.36 -22.66 -13.57
C GLN A 297 15.90 -21.86 -14.80
N ARG A 298 14.86 -21.02 -14.69
CA ARG A 298 14.43 -20.17 -15.79
C ARG A 298 15.47 -19.07 -16.02
N PRO A 299 15.89 -18.83 -17.28
CA PRO A 299 16.74 -17.69 -17.58
C PRO A 299 15.98 -16.40 -17.23
N SER A 300 16.62 -15.58 -16.40
CA SER A 300 16.17 -14.24 -15.98
C SER A 300 16.30 -13.22 -17.09
#